data_AF-A0A0D0I3F4-F1
#
_entry.id   AF-A0A0D0I3F4-F1
#
_cell.length_a   1.000
_cell.length_b   1.000
_cell.length_c   1.000
_cell.angle_alpha   90.00
_cell.angle_beta   90.00
_cell.angle_gamma   90.00
#
_symmetry.space_group_name_H-M   'P 1'
#
loop_
_entity.id
_entity.type
_entity.pdbx_description
1 polymer ?
#
loop_
_entity_poly.entity_id
_entity_poly.type
_entity_poly.pdbx_seq_one_letter_code
_entity_poly.pdbx_strand_id
1 'polypeptide(L)'
;MAAEAMQVVKDLRWMIVCIAVLIVTDLWFGVSESQKRKVPIRLSRAGRRTCNKLIDYFAYLFFGAIMGMAIFEPLGIANHTTTAAAGLSLACVWEMDSIVNHVLALHGYAGRFSLMRLATGFLKRKDSALGEALEESLKENRKENRKENHEEDAKENRGNRNQEENRDKDLEGE
;
A
#
# COMPACT_ATOMS: atom_id res chain seq x y z
N MET A 1 8.99 -19.36 -26.50
CA MET A 1 9.80 -18.78 -25.40
C MET A 1 10.14 -17.30 -25.63
N ALA A 2 11.23 -16.93 -26.33
CA ALA A 2 11.62 -15.50 -26.46
C ALA A 2 10.63 -14.64 -27.25
N ALA A 3 10.04 -15.20 -28.32
CA ALA A 3 9.04 -14.50 -29.13
C ALA A 3 7.73 -14.24 -28.37
N GLU A 4 7.27 -15.22 -27.58
CA GLU A 4 6.04 -15.10 -26.77
C GLU A 4 6.23 -14.10 -25.65
N ALA A 5 7.39 -14.09 -24.97
CA ALA A 5 7.70 -13.08 -23.98
C ALA A 5 7.72 -11.66 -24.58
N MET A 6 8.27 -11.52 -25.79
CA MET A 6 8.31 -10.23 -26.49
C MET A 6 6.92 -9.76 -26.93
N GLN A 7 6.02 -10.70 -27.23
CA GLN A 7 4.63 -10.41 -27.57
C GLN A 7 3.84 -9.95 -26.35
N VAL A 8 4.00 -10.64 -25.21
CA VAL A 8 3.43 -10.23 -23.92
C VAL A 8 3.92 -8.83 -23.53
N VAL A 9 5.23 -8.55 -23.60
CA VAL A 9 5.76 -7.20 -23.32
C VAL A 9 5.17 -6.14 -24.26
N LYS A 10 4.98 -6.48 -25.54
CA LYS A 10 4.29 -5.58 -26.49
C LYS A 10 2.84 -5.34 -26.12
N ASP A 11 2.12 -6.33 -25.61
CA ASP A 11 0.73 -6.16 -25.20
C ASP A 11 0.63 -5.32 -23.91
N LEU A 12 1.63 -5.44 -23.04
CA LEU A 12 1.74 -4.69 -21.78
C LEU A 12 2.37 -3.30 -21.89
N ARG A 13 2.82 -2.88 -23.09
CA ARG A 13 3.60 -1.63 -23.28
C ARG A 13 2.94 -0.40 -22.65
N TRP A 14 1.62 -0.28 -22.78
CA TRP A 14 0.87 0.88 -22.30
C TRP A 14 0.73 0.87 -20.77
N MET A 15 0.67 -0.31 -20.16
CA MET A 15 0.65 -0.46 -18.70
C MET A 15 2.02 -0.11 -18.10
N ILE A 16 3.12 -0.48 -18.76
CA ILE A 16 4.47 -0.10 -18.33
C ILE A 16 4.65 1.43 -18.41
N VAL A 17 4.18 2.06 -19.50
CA VAL A 17 4.17 3.53 -19.62
C VAL A 17 3.32 4.16 -18.53
N CYS A 18 2.16 3.58 -18.21
CA CYS A 18 1.30 4.06 -17.11
C CYS A 18 2.04 4.04 -15.76
N ILE A 19 2.74 2.93 -15.44
CA ILE A 19 3.56 2.83 -14.22
C ILE A 19 4.64 3.92 -14.19
N ALA A 20 5.32 4.17 -15.30
CA ALA A 20 6.32 5.23 -15.38
C ALA A 20 5.72 6.61 -15.12
N VAL A 21 4.54 6.91 -15.66
CA VAL A 21 3.82 8.17 -15.41
C VAL A 21 3.44 8.28 -13.93
N LEU A 22 2.88 7.22 -13.33
CA LEU A 22 2.49 7.20 -11.91
C LEU A 22 3.68 7.49 -10.99
N ILE A 23 4.84 6.92 -11.28
CA ILE A 23 6.07 7.15 -10.51
C ILE A 23 6.54 8.59 -10.62
N VAL A 24 6.54 9.16 -11.84
CA VAL A 24 6.94 10.56 -12.06
C VAL A 24 5.98 11.50 -11.35
N THR A 25 4.68 11.23 -11.39
CA THR A 25 3.68 12.03 -10.65
C THR A 25 3.87 11.92 -9.14
N ASP A 26 4.18 10.73 -8.61
CA ASP A 26 4.45 10.51 -7.18
C ASP A 26 5.70 11.28 -6.71
N LEU A 27 6.77 11.25 -7.52
CA LEU A 27 7.99 12.02 -7.27
C LEU A 27 7.72 13.53 -7.32
N TRP A 28 6.96 14.00 -8.31
CA TRP A 28 6.61 15.41 -8.47
C TRP A 28 5.80 15.93 -7.29
N PHE A 29 4.78 15.18 -6.85
CA PHE A 29 3.99 15.52 -5.68
C PHE A 29 4.83 15.52 -4.40
N GLY A 30 5.69 14.52 -4.20
CA GLY A 30 6.57 14.47 -3.03
C GLY A 30 7.58 15.62 -2.96
N VAL A 31 8.12 16.05 -4.11
CA VAL A 31 9.01 17.23 -4.18
C VAL A 31 8.23 18.53 -3.95
N SER A 32 7.06 18.68 -4.55
CA SER A 32 6.18 19.85 -4.38
C SER A 32 5.76 20.04 -2.91
N GLU A 33 5.49 18.95 -2.21
CA GLU A 33 5.13 18.94 -0.79
C GLU A 33 6.29 19.44 0.09
N SER A 34 7.51 18.98 -0.18
CA SER A 34 8.68 19.42 0.58
C SER A 34 9.03 20.89 0.33
N GLN A 35 8.88 21.39 -0.90
CA GLN A 35 9.10 22.80 -1.19
C GLN A 35 8.16 23.70 -0.37
N LYS A 36 6.92 23.27 -0.15
CA LYS A 36 5.96 24.00 0.71
C LYS A 36 6.31 23.95 2.19
N ARG A 37 6.98 22.89 2.66
CA ARG A 37 7.30 22.68 4.09
C ARG A 37 8.68 23.18 4.52
N LYS A 38 9.56 23.59 3.58
CA LYS A 38 10.94 24.07 3.85
C LYS A 38 11.76 23.14 4.77
N VAL A 39 11.48 21.83 4.73
CA VAL A 39 12.25 20.81 5.46
C VAL A 39 13.27 20.19 4.49
N PRO A 40 14.54 20.00 4.88
CA PRO A 40 15.55 19.43 3.99
C PRO A 40 15.18 18.01 3.57
N ILE A 41 15.00 17.80 2.25
CA ILE A 41 14.68 16.49 1.68
C ILE A 41 15.90 15.59 1.78
N ARG A 42 15.80 14.50 2.55
CA ARG A 42 16.69 13.35 2.41
C ARG A 42 16.25 12.53 1.20
N LEU A 43 16.71 12.92 0.01
CA LEU A 43 16.41 12.26 -1.28
C LEU A 43 16.67 10.74 -1.23
N SER A 44 17.70 10.30 -0.50
CA SER A 44 18.03 8.87 -0.30
C SER A 44 16.91 8.06 0.37
N ARG A 45 16.05 8.68 1.19
CA ARG A 45 14.93 7.99 1.85
C ARG A 45 13.66 8.00 0.98
N ALA A 46 13.41 9.11 0.27
CA ALA A 46 12.29 9.22 -0.67
C ALA A 46 12.45 8.25 -1.86
N GLY A 47 13.65 8.17 -2.44
CA GLY A 47 13.93 7.26 -3.54
C GLY A 47 13.75 5.78 -3.17
N ARG A 48 14.13 5.37 -1.95
CA ARG A 48 13.90 4.00 -1.47
C ARG A 48 12.40 3.65 -1.43
N ARG A 49 11.55 4.58 -0.99
CA ARG A 49 10.10 4.40 -1.00
C ARG A 49 9.58 4.32 -2.44
N THR A 50 10.04 5.17 -3.35
CA THR A 50 9.64 5.13 -4.76
C THR A 50 10.08 3.84 -5.47
N CYS A 51 11.29 3.33 -5.19
CA CYS A 51 11.74 2.06 -5.73
C CYS A 51 10.90 0.88 -5.22
N ASN A 52 10.52 0.87 -3.95
CA ASN A 52 9.63 -0.17 -3.42
C ASN A 52 8.28 -0.16 -4.15
N LYS A 53 7.70 1.02 -4.33
CA LYS A 53 6.46 1.19 -5.11
C LYS A 53 6.61 0.71 -6.55
N LEU A 54 7.72 1.04 -7.21
CA LEU A 54 8.00 0.57 -8.57
C LEU A 54 7.98 -0.95 -8.62
N ILE A 55 8.66 -1.62 -7.68
CA ILE A 55 8.72 -3.09 -7.62
C ILE A 55 7.32 -3.66 -7.37
N ASP A 56 6.55 -3.05 -6.47
CA ASP A 56 5.17 -3.47 -6.17
C ASP A 56 4.28 -3.37 -7.42
N TYR A 57 4.32 -2.24 -8.15
CA TYR A 57 3.54 -2.09 -9.39
C TYR A 57 3.90 -3.13 -10.46
N PHE A 58 5.20 -3.42 -10.64
CA PHE A 58 5.61 -4.47 -11.57
C PHE A 58 5.18 -5.86 -11.08
N ALA A 59 5.26 -6.14 -9.78
CA ALA A 59 4.85 -7.41 -9.21
C ALA A 59 3.36 -7.67 -9.46
N TYR A 60 2.49 -6.68 -9.19
CA TYR A 60 1.05 -6.80 -9.45
C TYR A 60 0.72 -6.89 -10.95
N LEU A 61 1.46 -6.19 -11.80
CA LEU A 61 1.29 -6.26 -13.26
C LEU A 61 1.61 -7.66 -13.79
N PHE A 62 2.77 -8.21 -13.42
CA PHE A 62 3.18 -9.54 -13.87
C PHE A 62 2.32 -10.64 -13.24
N PHE A 63 1.94 -10.48 -11.98
CA PHE A 63 1.03 -11.41 -11.33
C PHE A 63 -0.31 -11.48 -12.05
N GLY A 64 -0.92 -10.34 -12.39
CA GLY A 64 -2.17 -10.29 -13.15
C GLY A 64 -2.04 -10.85 -14.56
N ALA A 65 -0.90 -10.63 -15.22
CA ALA A 65 -0.62 -11.19 -16.55
C ALA A 65 -0.48 -12.73 -16.50
N ILE A 66 0.26 -13.26 -15.52
CA ILE A 66 0.48 -14.70 -15.33
C ILE A 66 -0.84 -15.38 -14.95
N MET A 67 -1.61 -14.82 -14.01
CA MET A 67 -2.93 -15.35 -13.66
C MET A 67 -3.87 -15.33 -14.87
N GLY A 68 -3.78 -14.28 -15.69
CA GLY A 68 -4.48 -14.17 -16.97
C GLY A 68 -4.23 -15.36 -17.89
N MET A 69 -2.96 -15.55 -18.23
CA MET A 69 -2.54 -16.63 -19.13
C MET A 69 -2.77 -18.02 -18.53
N ALA A 70 -2.58 -18.19 -17.22
CA ALA A 70 -2.65 -19.50 -16.58
C ALA A 70 -4.08 -19.96 -16.27
N ILE A 71 -5.01 -19.04 -16.00
CA ILE A 71 -6.35 -19.37 -15.48
C ILE A 71 -7.45 -18.73 -16.32
N PHE A 72 -7.43 -17.42 -16.54
CA PHE A 72 -8.57 -16.72 -17.14
C PHE A 72 -8.72 -16.96 -18.64
N GLU A 73 -7.59 -17.09 -19.34
CA GLU A 73 -7.53 -17.39 -20.76
C GLU A 73 -8.01 -18.82 -21.08
N PRO A 74 -7.56 -19.89 -20.37
CA PRO A 74 -8.11 -21.23 -20.58
C PRO A 74 -9.58 -21.38 -20.16
N LEU A 75 -10.08 -20.50 -19.27
CA LEU A 75 -11.50 -20.45 -18.90
C LEU A 75 -12.35 -19.59 -19.85
N GLY A 76 -11.75 -18.87 -20.80
CA GLY A 76 -12.45 -18.01 -21.76
C GLY A 76 -13.14 -16.79 -21.14
N ILE A 77 -12.78 -16.43 -19.91
CA ILE A 77 -13.44 -15.35 -19.15
C ILE A 77 -12.79 -13.99 -19.48
N ALA A 78 -11.46 -13.93 -19.54
CA ALA A 78 -10.73 -12.69 -19.74
C ALA A 78 -9.36 -12.91 -20.37
N ASN A 79 -8.92 -11.93 -21.18
CA ASN A 79 -7.59 -11.92 -21.78
C ASN A 79 -6.51 -11.54 -20.75
N HIS A 80 -5.29 -11.99 -21.00
CA HIS A 80 -4.10 -11.68 -20.19
C HIS A 80 -3.84 -10.18 -19.98
N THR A 81 -4.21 -9.36 -20.96
CA THR A 81 -4.11 -7.90 -20.89
C THR A 81 -5.12 -7.29 -19.91
N THR A 82 -6.35 -7.81 -19.88
CA THR A 82 -7.41 -7.33 -19.01
C THR A 82 -7.14 -7.70 -17.56
N THR A 83 -6.66 -8.92 -17.31
CA THR A 83 -6.30 -9.37 -15.95
C THR A 83 -5.05 -8.68 -15.43
N ALA A 84 -4.07 -8.39 -16.31
CA ALA A 84 -2.92 -7.55 -15.97
C ALA A 84 -3.33 -6.12 -15.61
N ALA A 85 -4.26 -5.52 -16.37
CA ALA A 85 -4.80 -4.21 -16.07
C ALA A 85 -5.58 -4.20 -14.75
N ALA A 86 -6.33 -5.26 -14.45
CA ALA A 86 -7.01 -5.42 -13.17
C ALA A 86 -6.02 -5.52 -12.00
N GLY A 87 -4.95 -6.32 -12.14
CA GLY A 87 -3.87 -6.42 -11.17
C GLY A 87 -3.19 -5.09 -10.90
N LEU A 88 -2.84 -4.35 -11.96
CA LEU A 88 -2.27 -3.01 -11.85
C LEU A 88 -3.23 -2.00 -11.20
N SER A 89 -4.52 -2.06 -11.54
CA SER A 89 -5.55 -1.19 -10.95
C SER A 89 -5.70 -1.44 -9.46
N LEU A 90 -5.66 -2.69 -9.02
CA LEU A 90 -5.69 -3.06 -7.60
C LEU A 90 -4.49 -2.50 -6.85
N ALA A 91 -3.29 -2.60 -7.44
CA ALA A 91 -2.07 -2.01 -6.89
C ALA A 91 -2.21 -0.49 -6.72
N CYS A 92 -2.75 0.20 -7.73
CA CYS A 92 -3.00 1.64 -7.67
C CYS A 92 -3.96 2.01 -6.54
N VAL A 93 -5.05 1.26 -6.36
CA VAL A 93 -6.03 1.53 -5.28
C VAL A 93 -5.40 1.39 -3.90
N TRP A 94 -4.60 0.34 -3.70
CA TRP A 94 -3.92 0.09 -2.43
C TRP A 94 -2.89 1.19 -2.10
N GLU A 95 -2.11 1.62 -3.09
CA GLU A 95 -1.12 2.69 -2.95
C GLU A 95 -1.75 4.08 -2.74
N MET A 96 -2.87 4.37 -3.41
CA MET A 96 -3.58 5.65 -3.25
C MET A 96 -4.05 5.87 -1.80
N ASP A 97 -4.44 4.81 -1.07
CA ASP A 97 -4.89 4.94 0.33
C ASP A 97 -3.77 5.42 1.25
N SER A 98 -2.53 4.98 0.98
CA SER A 98 -1.32 5.38 1.70
C SER A 98 -0.97 6.86 1.48
N ILE A 99 -1.07 7.34 0.23
CA ILE A 99 -0.72 8.73 -0.13
C ILE A 99 -1.78 9.71 0.35
N VAL A 100 -3.07 9.43 0.10
CA VAL A 100 -4.16 10.35 0.46
C VAL A 100 -4.21 10.55 1.97
N ASN A 101 -4.09 9.47 2.75
CA ASN A 101 -4.08 9.56 4.21
C ASN A 101 -2.88 10.38 4.73
N HIS A 102 -1.73 10.32 4.06
CA HIS A 102 -0.56 11.14 4.40
C HIS A 102 -0.74 12.61 4.03
N VAL A 103 -1.17 12.91 2.79
CA VAL A 103 -1.39 14.27 2.29
C VAL A 103 -2.50 15.00 3.07
N LEU A 104 -3.54 14.30 3.51
CA LEU A 104 -4.60 14.89 4.34
C LEU A 104 -4.10 15.24 5.75
N ALA A 105 -3.27 14.39 6.34
CA ALA A 105 -2.62 14.69 7.62
C ALA A 105 -1.75 15.96 7.53
N LEU A 106 -1.23 16.27 6.35
CA LEU A 106 -0.40 17.46 6.09
C LEU A 106 -1.23 18.74 5.82
N HIS A 107 -2.49 18.64 5.40
CA HIS A 107 -3.38 19.79 5.21
C HIS A 107 -4.22 20.13 6.46
N GLY A 108 -3.93 19.52 7.61
CA GLY A 108 -4.57 19.84 8.89
C GLY A 108 -5.96 19.24 9.08
N TYR A 109 -6.45 18.42 8.14
CA TYR A 109 -7.65 17.64 8.33
C TYR A 109 -7.25 16.27 8.91
N ALA A 110 -7.29 16.14 10.24
CA ALA A 110 -7.06 14.87 10.96
C ALA A 110 -8.20 13.83 10.75
N GLY A 111 -8.94 13.95 9.64
CA GLY A 111 -9.94 12.98 9.24
C GLY A 111 -9.24 11.83 8.51
N ARG A 112 -9.19 10.66 9.14
CA ARG A 112 -8.75 9.39 8.52
C ARG A 112 -9.71 9.02 7.38
N PHE A 113 -9.55 9.65 6.21
CA PHE A 113 -10.20 9.24 4.99
C PHE A 113 -9.48 7.99 4.50
N SER A 114 -10.13 6.84 4.69
CA SER A 114 -9.74 5.61 4.04
C SER A 114 -10.62 5.46 2.81
N LEU A 115 -10.00 5.29 1.65
CA LEU A 115 -10.67 4.89 0.41
C LEU A 115 -11.54 3.65 0.63
N MET A 116 -11.18 2.79 1.59
CA MET A 116 -12.00 1.67 2.02
C MET A 116 -13.34 2.12 2.61
N ARG A 117 -13.39 3.17 3.46
CA ARG A 117 -14.67 3.72 3.97
C ARG A 117 -15.52 4.32 2.87
N LEU A 118 -14.88 4.96 1.90
CA LEU A 118 -15.56 5.54 0.76
C LEU A 118 -16.12 4.44 -0.14
N ALA A 119 -15.33 3.40 -0.41
CA ALA A 119 -15.75 2.20 -1.13
C ALA A 119 -16.88 1.46 -0.40
N THR A 120 -16.82 1.27 0.93
CA THR A 120 -17.93 0.70 1.72
C THR A 120 -19.18 1.56 1.62
N GLY A 121 -19.05 2.89 1.62
CA GLY A 121 -20.18 3.81 1.41
C GLY A 121 -20.82 3.67 0.03
N PHE A 122 -20.01 3.50 -1.03
CA PHE A 122 -20.50 3.24 -2.38
C PHE A 122 -21.13 1.84 -2.51
N LEU A 123 -20.52 0.81 -1.92
CA LEU A 123 -21.03 -0.56 -1.93
C LEU A 123 -22.34 -0.66 -1.15
N LYS A 124 -22.44 -0.04 0.04
CA LYS A 124 -23.68 0.01 0.84
C LYS A 124 -24.84 0.68 0.09
N ARG A 125 -24.52 1.59 -0.84
CA ARG A 125 -25.49 2.25 -1.72
C ARG A 125 -26.02 1.34 -2.82
N LYS A 126 -25.24 0.32 -3.23
CA LYS A 126 -25.60 -0.61 -4.30
C LYS A 126 -26.17 -1.92 -3.75
N ASP A 127 -25.55 -2.47 -2.71
CA ASP A 127 -25.96 -3.65 -1.96
C ASP A 127 -25.70 -3.45 -0.46
N SER A 128 -26.76 -3.28 0.32
CA SER A 128 -26.67 -3.03 1.77
C SER A 128 -26.02 -4.19 2.53
N ALA A 129 -26.30 -5.43 2.13
CA ALA A 129 -25.76 -6.63 2.78
C ALA A 129 -24.23 -6.77 2.62
N LEU A 130 -23.69 -6.50 1.42
CA LEU A 130 -22.24 -6.49 1.18
C LEU A 130 -21.56 -5.32 1.91
N GLY A 131 -22.23 -4.17 1.98
CA GLY A 131 -21.74 -3.01 2.72
C GLY A 131 -21.64 -3.27 4.22
N GLU A 132 -22.63 -3.94 4.81
CA GLU A 132 -22.65 -4.28 6.24
C GLU A 132 -21.60 -5.34 6.61
N ALA A 133 -21.47 -6.40 5.81
CA ALA A 133 -20.45 -7.43 6.01
C ALA A 133 -19.03 -6.83 5.94
N LEU A 134 -18.77 -5.96 4.97
CA LEU A 134 -17.47 -5.29 4.85
C LEU A 134 -17.19 -4.33 6.02
N GLU A 135 -18.21 -3.61 6.50
CA GLU A 135 -18.10 -2.71 7.65
C GLU A 135 -17.80 -3.48 8.96
N GLU A 136 -18.39 -4.67 9.12
CA GLU A 136 -18.14 -5.56 10.25
C GLU A 136 -16.70 -6.09 10.25
N SER A 137 -16.23 -6.62 9.11
CA SER A 137 -14.84 -7.08 8.96
C SER A 137 -13.83 -5.95 9.21
N LEU A 138 -14.12 -4.72 8.73
CA LEU A 138 -13.28 -3.54 8.99
C LEU A 138 -13.21 -3.16 10.48
N LYS A 139 -14.33 -3.30 11.21
CA LYS A 139 -14.38 -3.02 12.66
C LYS A 139 -13.63 -4.09 13.44
N GLU A 140 -13.75 -5.35 13.06
CA GLU A 140 -13.03 -6.46 13.68
C GLU A 140 -11.52 -6.33 13.49
N ASN A 141 -11.06 -6.14 12.25
CA ASN A 141 -9.65 -5.99 11.90
C ASN A 141 -9.01 -4.75 12.58
N ARG A 142 -9.79 -3.67 12.79
CA ARG A 142 -9.35 -2.50 13.56
C ARG A 142 -9.20 -2.80 15.05
N LYS A 143 -10.08 -3.62 15.63
CA LYS A 143 -9.99 -4.02 17.05
C LYS A 143 -8.79 -4.92 17.27
N GLU A 144 -8.53 -5.84 16.35
CA GLU A 144 -7.39 -6.77 16.39
C GLU A 144 -6.06 -6.02 16.31
N ASN A 145 -5.87 -5.17 15.29
CA ASN A 145 -4.69 -4.30 15.19
C ASN A 145 -4.48 -3.42 16.43
N ARG A 146 -5.56 -2.93 17.07
CA ARG A 146 -5.45 -2.13 18.29
C ARG A 146 -4.98 -2.96 19.49
N LYS A 147 -5.36 -4.24 19.57
CA LYS A 147 -4.91 -5.15 20.62
C LYS A 147 -3.44 -5.53 20.43
N GLU A 148 -3.04 -5.89 19.22
CA GLU A 148 -1.65 -6.24 18.91
C GLU A 148 -0.67 -5.11 19.24
N ASN A 149 -0.95 -3.88 18.78
CA ASN A 149 -0.10 -2.73 19.11
C ASN A 149 0.00 -2.52 20.64
N HIS A 150 -1.10 -2.70 21.37
CA HIS A 150 -1.10 -2.52 22.83
C HIS A 150 -0.37 -3.64 23.59
N GLU A 151 -0.29 -4.84 23.01
CA GLU A 151 0.51 -5.95 23.53
C GLU A 151 2.00 -5.79 23.20
N GLU A 152 2.34 -5.29 22.01
CA GLU A 152 3.71 -4.93 21.64
C GLU A 152 4.25 -3.81 22.53
N ASP A 153 3.50 -2.71 22.68
CA ASP A 153 3.87 -1.59 23.57
C ASP A 153 4.07 -2.06 25.03
N ALA A 154 3.24 -3.00 25.50
CA ALA A 154 3.37 -3.56 26.84
C ALA A 154 4.59 -4.47 27.00
N LYS A 155 4.98 -5.20 25.96
CA LYS A 155 6.19 -6.04 25.95
C LYS A 155 7.47 -5.18 25.87
N GLU A 156 7.48 -4.15 25.04
CA GLU A 156 8.61 -3.22 24.92
C GLU A 156 8.84 -2.46 26.23
N ASN A 157 7.77 -1.98 26.88
CA ASN A 157 7.88 -1.24 28.14
C ASN A 157 8.34 -2.13 29.31
N ARG A 158 7.96 -3.43 29.33
CA ARG A 158 8.52 -4.40 30.28
C ARG A 158 10.00 -4.70 30.01
N GLY A 159 10.38 -4.81 28.74
CA GLY A 159 11.78 -5.02 28.34
C GLY A 159 12.70 -3.88 28.79
N ASN A 160 12.30 -2.62 28.54
CA ASN A 160 13.07 -1.45 28.96
C ASN A 160 13.16 -1.33 30.49
N ARG A 161 12.06 -1.61 31.22
CA ARG A 161 12.06 -1.58 32.69
C ARG A 161 12.99 -2.62 33.30
N ASN A 162 13.00 -3.85 32.77
CA ASN A 162 13.91 -4.90 33.23
C ASN A 162 15.38 -4.58 32.92
N GLN A 163 15.63 -3.84 31.83
CA GLN A 163 16.98 -3.42 31.45
C GLN A 163 17.49 -2.25 32.31
N GLU A 164 16.62 -1.31 32.71
CA GLU A 164 16.94 -0.28 33.71
C GLU A 164 17.21 -0.92 35.08
N GLU A 165 16.35 -1.83 35.54
CA GLU A 165 16.51 -2.47 36.85
C GLU A 165 17.80 -3.32 36.97
N ASN A 166 18.26 -3.94 35.88
CA ASN A 166 19.55 -4.62 35.86
C ASN A 166 20.73 -3.62 35.85
N ARG A 167 20.60 -2.49 35.13
CA ARG A 167 21.64 -1.46 35.09
C ARG A 167 21.84 -0.77 36.45
N ASP A 168 20.76 -0.59 37.21
CA ASP A 168 20.82 0.01 38.55
C ASP A 168 21.44 -0.96 39.57
N LYS A 169 21.17 -2.26 39.45
CA LYS A 169 21.82 -3.31 40.28
C LYS A 169 23.32 -3.43 40.02
N ASP A 170 23.76 -3.18 38.78
CA ASP A 170 25.18 -3.17 38.42
C ASP A 170 25.92 -1.93 38.97
N LEU A 171 25.21 -0.83 39.26
CA LEU A 171 25.79 0.41 39.81
C LEU A 171 25.82 0.44 41.35
N GLU A 172 24.92 -0.29 42.03
CA GLU A 172 24.92 -0.42 43.50
C GLU A 172 25.79 -1.57 44.02
N GLY A 173 26.36 -2.38 43.11
CA GLY A 173 27.19 -3.54 43.40
C GLY A 173 28.71 -3.30 43.43
N GLU A 174 29.19 -2.06 43.25
CA GLU A 174 30.59 -1.64 43.42
C GLU A 174 30.83 -0.85 44.73
#